data_AF-A0A520C3D9-F1
#
_entry.id   AF-A0A520C3D9-F1
#
_cell.length_a   1.000
_cell.length_b   1.000
_cell.length_c   1.000
_cell.angle_alpha   90.00
_cell.angle_beta   90.00
_cell.angle_gamma   90.00
#
_symmetry.space_group_name_H-M   'P 1'
#
loop_
_entity.id
_entity.type
_entity.pdbx_description
1 polymer ?
#
loop_
_entity_poly.entity_id
_entity_poly.type
_entity_poly.pdbx_seq_one_letter_code
_entity_poly.pdbx_strand_id
1 'polypeptide(L)'
;MLGRTYKITAILFSMMLLACNNKTTNTAEEPMLAPDTIAVEAIADKPAIKETEIAESPVVDVEDDEMALKDSINFAKFEVGTVATKTKAPIDFSSYPEAKAFKTRIIEGYQELEVNFAGHYVATYFGCGASCIMGFMVDANDGKIYDLPLGEGKMCFWNLDRAVYLSSSKLFISSICKRNETDKDVFYIASVWDEEAKEFKDIDEKEFLISKK
;
A
#
# COMPACT_ATOMS: atom_id res chain seq x y z
N MET A 1 -59.34 -4.65 -40.52
CA MET A 1 -57.87 -4.57 -40.66
C MET A 1 -57.23 -5.14 -39.40
N LEU A 2 -56.31 -6.09 -39.59
CA LEU A 2 -55.29 -6.68 -38.71
C LEU A 2 -55.34 -6.28 -37.21
N GLY A 3 -55.49 -7.15 -36.22
CA GLY A 3 -55.02 -8.54 -36.15
C GLY A 3 -53.51 -8.60 -35.90
N ARG A 4 -53.06 -8.36 -34.66
CA ARG A 4 -51.68 -8.63 -34.23
C ARG A 4 -51.67 -9.25 -32.84
N THR A 5 -51.77 -10.58 -32.84
CA THR A 5 -51.45 -11.45 -31.71
C THR A 5 -49.94 -11.47 -31.52
N TYR A 6 -49.46 -11.03 -30.35
CA TYR A 6 -48.06 -11.18 -29.98
C TYR A 6 -47.81 -12.65 -29.59
N LYS A 7 -47.16 -13.39 -30.49
CA LYS A 7 -46.61 -14.71 -30.17
C LYS A 7 -45.40 -14.49 -29.28
N ILE A 8 -45.53 -14.84 -28.00
CA ILE A 8 -44.41 -14.97 -27.07
C ILE A 8 -43.68 -16.26 -27.46
N THR A 9 -42.66 -16.15 -28.30
CA THR A 9 -41.77 -17.27 -28.60
C THR A 9 -40.80 -17.40 -27.44
N ALA A 10 -41.05 -18.37 -26.57
CA ALA A 10 -40.12 -18.76 -25.51
C ALA A 10 -38.85 -19.34 -26.14
N ILE A 11 -37.76 -18.57 -26.14
CA ILE A 11 -36.43 -19.06 -26.52
C ILE A 11 -35.86 -19.78 -25.29
N LEU A 12 -35.96 -21.11 -25.29
CA LEU A 12 -35.26 -22.01 -24.38
C LEU A 12 -33.76 -21.91 -24.67
N PHE A 13 -33.06 -21.06 -23.92
CA PHE A 13 -31.60 -21.02 -23.91
C PHE A 13 -31.10 -22.21 -23.09
N SER A 14 -30.76 -23.29 -23.78
CA SER A 14 -30.12 -24.48 -23.21
C SER A 14 -28.75 -24.09 -22.63
N MET A 15 -28.69 -23.87 -21.32
CA MET A 15 -27.44 -23.76 -20.58
C MET A 15 -26.75 -25.13 -20.55
N MET A 16 -25.73 -25.30 -21.39
CA MET A 16 -24.76 -26.37 -21.23
C MET A 16 -23.97 -26.12 -19.94
N LEU A 17 -24.28 -26.91 -18.91
CA LEU A 17 -23.48 -27.01 -17.68
C LEU A 17 -22.18 -27.76 -18.02
N LEU A 18 -21.07 -27.02 -18.09
CA LEU A 18 -19.74 -27.62 -17.95
C LEU A 18 -19.54 -27.91 -16.45
N ALA A 19 -19.84 -29.14 -16.06
CA ALA A 19 -19.54 -29.67 -14.74
C ALA A 19 -18.03 -29.95 -14.64
N CYS A 20 -17.31 -29.16 -13.84
CA CYS A 20 -15.99 -29.55 -13.34
C CYS A 20 -16.18 -30.63 -12.26
N ASN A 21 -15.80 -31.87 -12.59
CA ASN A 21 -15.73 -32.97 -11.63
C ASN A 21 -14.41 -32.86 -10.83
N ASN A 22 -14.43 -32.12 -9.73
CA ASN A 22 -13.44 -32.31 -8.66
C ASN A 22 -14.17 -32.93 -7.47
N LYS A 23 -13.96 -34.23 -7.27
CA LYS A 23 -14.38 -34.92 -6.06
C LYS A 23 -13.57 -34.37 -4.88
N THR A 24 -14.22 -33.57 -4.06
CA THR A 24 -13.84 -33.43 -2.65
C THR A 24 -14.55 -34.52 -1.86
N THR A 25 -13.80 -35.35 -1.15
CA THR A 25 -14.30 -36.03 0.05
C THR A 25 -13.31 -35.80 1.18
N ASN A 26 -13.70 -34.93 2.11
CA ASN A 26 -13.18 -34.85 3.47
C ASN A 26 -13.49 -36.16 4.21
N THR A 27 -12.72 -36.52 5.24
CA THR A 27 -13.19 -36.73 6.65
C THR A 27 -12.09 -37.34 7.55
N ALA A 28 -11.84 -36.63 8.66
CA ALA A 28 -11.45 -37.00 10.04
C ALA A 28 -10.14 -37.75 10.40
N GLU A 29 -9.40 -37.07 11.31
CA GLU A 29 -8.57 -37.47 12.48
C GLU A 29 -8.03 -38.91 12.67
N GLU A 30 -6.67 -38.98 12.73
CA GLU A 30 -5.71 -39.63 13.69
C GLU A 30 -6.00 -41.01 14.35
N PRO A 31 -4.98 -41.79 14.83
CA PRO A 31 -3.53 -41.49 14.97
C PRO A 31 -2.56 -42.69 14.70
N MET A 32 -1.27 -42.45 14.98
CA MET A 32 -0.26 -43.36 15.57
C MET A 32 0.73 -44.17 14.70
N LEU A 33 1.99 -44.10 15.17
CA LEU A 33 3.16 -44.98 15.03
C LEU A 33 4.09 -44.80 13.81
N ALA A 34 5.18 -44.06 14.03
CA ALA A 34 6.54 -44.46 13.62
C ALA A 34 6.92 -45.79 14.33
N PRO A 35 7.92 -46.60 13.90
CA PRO A 35 9.24 -46.21 13.36
C PRO A 35 9.66 -47.13 12.17
N ASP A 36 10.85 -47.20 11.58
CA ASP A 36 12.23 -47.02 11.98
C ASP A 36 13.11 -46.88 10.71
N THR A 37 14.30 -46.31 10.91
CA THR A 37 15.58 -46.39 10.16
C THR A 37 15.73 -47.44 9.03
N ILE A 38 16.52 -47.21 7.97
CA ILE A 38 17.96 -47.53 7.95
C ILE A 38 18.68 -46.89 6.72
N ALA A 39 19.80 -46.26 7.07
CA ALA A 39 21.12 -46.10 6.45
C ALA A 39 21.34 -45.61 5.00
N VAL A 40 22.20 -44.60 4.99
CA VAL A 40 23.01 -44.03 3.92
C VAL A 40 24.19 -44.95 3.61
N GLU A 41 24.58 -45.05 2.33
CA GLU A 41 25.98 -45.26 1.97
C GLU A 41 26.38 -44.38 0.78
N ALA A 42 27.53 -43.73 0.93
CA ALA A 42 28.12 -42.80 0.00
C ALA A 42 29.06 -43.52 -0.97
N ILE A 43 29.12 -43.05 -2.22
CA ILE A 43 30.33 -43.17 -3.03
C ILE A 43 30.44 -41.95 -3.93
N ALA A 44 31.66 -41.40 -3.90
CA ALA A 44 32.10 -40.23 -4.61
C ALA A 44 32.09 -40.44 -6.13
N ASP A 45 31.69 -39.39 -6.87
CA ASP A 45 32.53 -38.97 -7.98
C ASP A 45 32.31 -37.49 -8.31
N LYS A 46 33.42 -36.79 -8.54
CA LYS A 46 33.48 -35.37 -8.87
C LYS A 46 33.50 -35.23 -10.39
N PRO A 47 32.65 -34.36 -10.96
CA PRO A 47 33.10 -33.56 -12.08
C PRO A 47 33.09 -32.08 -11.71
N ALA A 48 34.20 -31.44 -12.02
CA ALA A 48 34.41 -30.01 -11.89
C ALA A 48 33.37 -29.25 -12.73
N ILE A 49 32.58 -28.40 -12.07
CA ILE A 49 31.83 -27.35 -12.74
C ILE A 49 32.64 -26.07 -12.61
N LYS A 50 32.98 -25.56 -13.77
CA LYS A 50 33.81 -24.40 -14.06
C LYS A 50 33.27 -23.15 -13.36
N GLU A 51 34.16 -22.34 -12.80
CA GLU A 51 33.87 -21.02 -12.20
C GLU A 51 33.06 -20.13 -13.15
N THR A 52 31.86 -19.77 -12.69
CA THR A 52 31.32 -18.42 -12.60
C THR A 52 32.10 -17.31 -13.33
N GLU A 53 31.54 -16.84 -14.44
CA GLU A 53 31.46 -15.40 -14.75
C GLU A 53 29.97 -15.07 -14.85
N ILE A 54 29.36 -14.75 -13.70
CA ILE A 54 28.12 -13.97 -13.72
C ILE A 54 28.61 -12.55 -13.90
N ALA A 55 28.42 -12.02 -15.11
CA ALA A 55 28.58 -10.61 -15.40
C ALA A 55 27.90 -9.81 -14.29
N GLU A 56 28.69 -9.00 -13.61
CA GLU A 56 28.27 -8.05 -12.60
C GLU A 56 27.25 -7.12 -13.26
N SER A 57 25.96 -7.40 -13.05
CA SER A 57 24.91 -6.43 -13.35
C SER A 57 25.26 -5.17 -12.54
N PRO A 58 25.29 -3.99 -13.17
CA PRO A 58 25.62 -2.77 -12.46
C PRO A 58 24.58 -2.57 -11.36
N VAL A 59 25.07 -2.50 -10.12
CA VAL A 59 24.30 -1.99 -8.99
C VAL A 59 24.15 -0.49 -9.27
N VAL A 60 23.07 -0.12 -9.96
CA VAL A 60 22.76 1.27 -10.29
C VAL A 60 22.33 1.98 -9.00
N ASP A 61 22.86 3.19 -8.82
CA ASP A 61 22.80 4.09 -7.66
C ASP A 61 21.38 4.59 -7.28
N VAL A 62 20.41 3.69 -7.13
CA VAL A 62 19.00 4.05 -6.87
C VAL A 62 18.80 4.68 -5.48
N GLU A 63 19.56 4.22 -4.47
CA GLU A 63 19.40 4.69 -3.09
C GLU A 63 19.88 6.14 -2.88
N ASP A 64 20.94 6.55 -3.58
CA ASP A 64 21.48 7.91 -3.49
C ASP A 64 20.52 8.95 -4.11
N ASP A 65 19.85 8.58 -5.21
CA ASP A 65 18.87 9.44 -5.88
C ASP A 65 17.59 9.62 -5.04
N GLU A 66 17.09 8.57 -4.39
CA GLU A 66 15.89 8.66 -3.53
C GLU A 66 16.10 9.55 -2.30
N MET A 67 17.27 9.45 -1.66
CA MET A 67 17.62 10.29 -0.52
C MET A 67 17.76 11.76 -0.93
N ALA A 68 18.41 12.04 -2.06
CA ALA A 68 18.54 13.40 -2.59
C ALA A 68 17.18 14.04 -2.94
N LEU A 69 16.21 13.24 -3.40
CA LEU A 69 14.85 13.72 -3.67
C LEU A 69 14.13 14.11 -2.38
N LYS A 70 14.28 13.34 -1.30
CA LYS A 70 13.71 13.69 0.02
C LYS A 70 14.32 14.95 0.60
N ASP A 71 15.63 15.13 0.44
CA ASP A 71 16.35 16.31 0.90
C ASP A 71 15.91 17.60 0.18
N SER A 72 15.33 17.47 -1.02
CA SER A 72 14.77 18.61 -1.75
C SER A 72 13.41 19.09 -1.23
N ILE A 73 12.77 18.35 -0.31
CA ILE A 73 11.42 18.64 0.20
C ILE A 73 11.51 19.44 1.51
N ASN A 74 10.94 20.64 1.51
CA ASN A 74 10.92 21.55 2.65
C ASN A 74 9.77 21.22 3.62
N PHE A 75 9.90 20.13 4.38
CA PHE A 75 8.93 19.77 5.42
C PHE A 75 8.79 20.83 6.53
N ALA A 76 9.86 21.59 6.80
CA ALA A 76 9.90 22.62 7.83
C ALA A 76 8.96 23.80 7.53
N LYS A 77 8.74 24.15 6.26
CA LYS A 77 7.72 25.16 5.87
C LYS A 77 6.30 24.77 6.33
N PHE A 78 6.06 23.48 6.55
CA PHE A 78 4.78 22.91 6.97
C PHE A 78 4.85 22.31 8.37
N GLU A 79 5.75 22.83 9.21
CA GLU A 79 5.89 22.35 10.58
C GLU A 79 4.62 22.52 11.40
N VAL A 80 4.39 21.58 12.30
CA VAL A 80 3.34 21.62 13.30
C VAL A 80 3.93 21.24 14.66
N GLY A 81 3.34 21.78 15.73
CA GLY A 81 3.74 21.43 17.08
C GLY A 81 3.50 19.94 17.34
N THR A 82 4.47 19.27 17.95
CA THR A 82 4.29 17.88 18.41
C THR A 82 3.39 17.86 19.65
N VAL A 83 2.32 17.07 19.63
CA VAL A 83 1.53 16.84 20.84
C VAL A 83 2.22 15.74 21.64
N ALA A 84 2.65 16.08 22.85
CA ALA A 84 3.23 15.13 23.80
C ALA A 84 2.13 14.26 24.44
N THR A 85 1.47 13.42 23.66
CA THR A 85 0.45 12.52 24.20
C THR A 85 1.12 11.25 24.72
N LYS A 86 1.09 11.02 26.04
CA LYS A 86 1.62 9.78 26.65
C LYS A 86 0.83 8.52 26.26
N THR A 87 -0.43 8.68 25.83
CA THR A 87 -1.31 7.55 25.49
C THR A 87 -2.25 7.91 24.33
N LYS A 88 -2.25 7.09 23.29
CA LYS A 88 -3.14 7.17 22.12
C LYS A 88 -4.61 6.91 22.53
N ALA A 89 -5.55 7.76 22.10
CA ALA A 89 -6.98 7.57 22.33
C ALA A 89 -7.49 6.27 21.66
N PRO A 90 -8.54 5.61 22.18
CA PRO A 90 -9.15 4.46 21.51
C PRO A 90 -9.71 4.84 20.13
N ILE A 91 -9.53 3.98 19.14
CA ILE A 91 -10.01 4.23 17.76
C ILE A 91 -11.55 4.27 17.72
N ASP A 92 -12.10 5.35 17.16
CA ASP A 92 -13.53 5.54 16.95
C ASP A 92 -13.93 5.16 15.51
N PHE A 93 -14.26 3.89 15.29
CA PHE A 93 -14.81 3.39 14.03
C PHE A 93 -16.24 3.88 13.72
N SER A 94 -16.88 4.63 14.61
CA SER A 94 -18.16 5.28 14.30
C SER A 94 -17.97 6.60 13.55
N SER A 95 -16.81 7.24 13.70
CA SER A 95 -16.45 8.47 12.99
C SER A 95 -16.31 8.29 11.48
N TYR A 96 -15.92 7.08 11.03
CA TYR A 96 -15.70 6.75 9.62
C TYR A 96 -16.13 5.29 9.34
N PRO A 97 -17.43 5.03 9.11
CA PRO A 97 -17.97 3.67 9.00
C PRO A 97 -17.32 2.80 7.91
N GLU A 98 -16.89 3.40 6.80
CA GLU A 98 -16.27 2.75 5.64
C GLU A 98 -14.90 2.13 5.99
N ALA A 99 -14.18 2.71 6.96
CA ALA A 99 -12.88 2.22 7.43
C ALA A 99 -12.98 0.85 8.12
N LYS A 100 -14.19 0.40 8.49
CA LYS A 100 -14.42 -0.94 9.06
C LYS A 100 -14.00 -2.06 8.11
N ALA A 101 -14.01 -1.84 6.80
CA ALA A 101 -13.48 -2.80 5.82
C ALA A 101 -11.97 -3.07 6.02
N PHE A 102 -11.24 -2.15 6.65
CA PHE A 102 -9.80 -2.21 6.90
C PHE A 102 -9.46 -2.29 8.39
N LYS A 103 -10.44 -2.66 9.23
CA LYS A 103 -10.37 -2.61 10.69
C LYS A 103 -9.08 -3.19 11.26
N THR A 104 -8.71 -4.40 10.85
CA THR A 104 -7.50 -5.08 11.35
C THR A 104 -6.23 -4.28 11.06
N ARG A 105 -6.07 -3.81 9.81
CA ARG A 105 -4.88 -3.04 9.40
C ARG A 105 -4.77 -1.72 10.15
N ILE A 106 -5.89 -1.05 10.36
CA ILE A 106 -5.93 0.21 11.11
C ILE A 106 -5.59 -0.04 12.58
N ILE A 107 -6.14 -1.10 13.20
CA ILE A 107 -5.84 -1.44 14.60
C ILE A 107 -4.37 -1.80 14.78
N GLU A 108 -3.82 -2.68 13.93
CA GLU A 108 -2.43 -3.11 14.00
C GLU A 108 -1.48 -1.93 13.82
N GLY A 109 -1.63 -1.15 12.74
CA GLY A 109 -0.82 0.04 12.52
C GLY A 109 -0.95 1.07 13.64
N TYR A 110 -2.17 1.31 14.14
CA TYR A 110 -2.38 2.23 15.25
C TYR A 110 -1.80 1.73 16.57
N GLN A 111 -1.62 0.43 16.78
CA GLN A 111 -0.98 -0.11 17.98
C GLN A 111 0.55 -0.04 17.87
N GLU A 112 1.08 -0.47 16.72
CA GLU A 112 2.51 -0.64 16.48
C GLU A 112 3.25 0.68 16.24
N LEU A 113 2.61 1.64 15.56
CA LEU A 113 3.25 2.89 15.18
C LEU A 113 3.09 3.97 16.26
N GLU A 114 4.12 4.79 16.43
CA GLU A 114 4.01 6.05 17.17
C GLU A 114 3.30 7.12 16.31
N VAL A 115 3.03 8.28 16.91
CA VAL A 115 2.58 9.46 16.15
C VAL A 115 3.63 9.77 15.09
N ASN A 116 3.24 9.62 13.82
CA ASN A 116 4.14 9.65 12.68
C ASN A 116 3.72 10.70 11.63
N PHE A 117 2.62 11.42 11.84
CA PHE A 117 2.15 12.46 10.93
C PHE A 117 1.53 13.66 11.68
N ALA A 118 1.75 14.87 11.15
CA ALA A 118 1.06 16.11 11.52
C ALA A 118 0.84 16.33 13.04
N GLY A 119 1.85 16.00 13.86
CA GLY A 119 1.94 16.33 15.27
C GLY A 119 1.21 15.39 16.22
N HIS A 120 0.13 14.74 15.78
CA HIS A 120 -0.72 13.87 16.61
C HIS A 120 -1.44 12.77 15.85
N TYR A 121 -1.13 12.54 14.57
CA TYR A 121 -1.73 11.48 13.78
C TYR A 121 -0.84 10.24 13.70
N VAL A 122 -1.50 9.09 13.67
CA VAL A 122 -0.88 7.82 13.30
C VAL A 122 -1.41 7.43 11.93
N ALA A 123 -0.62 7.67 10.90
CA ALA A 123 -0.86 7.27 9.53
C ALA A 123 -0.45 5.82 9.31
N THR A 124 -1.34 5.04 8.70
CA THR A 124 -1.12 3.64 8.31
C THR A 124 -1.59 3.45 6.87
N TYR A 125 -0.75 2.85 6.03
CA TYR A 125 -1.09 2.56 4.64
C TYR A 125 -0.68 1.14 4.25
N PHE A 126 -1.32 0.62 3.20
CA PHE A 126 -1.18 -0.74 2.74
C PHE A 126 -1.55 -0.86 1.26
N GLY A 127 -1.15 -1.96 0.64
CA GLY A 127 -1.46 -2.23 -0.77
C GLY A 127 -2.96 -2.39 -1.02
N CYS A 128 -3.44 -1.78 -2.10
CA CYS A 128 -4.82 -1.88 -2.59
C CYS A 128 -4.96 -2.76 -3.85
N GLY A 129 -3.86 -3.33 -4.35
CA GLY A 129 -3.78 -4.18 -5.56
C GLY A 129 -3.19 -3.44 -6.76
N ALA A 130 -2.72 -4.15 -7.80
CA ALA A 130 -2.13 -3.54 -9.02
C ALA A 130 -1.09 -2.44 -8.73
N SER A 131 -0.22 -2.66 -7.73
CA SER A 131 0.75 -1.67 -7.25
C SER A 131 0.14 -0.36 -6.73
N CYS A 132 -1.14 -0.30 -6.37
CA CYS A 132 -1.75 0.80 -5.63
C CYS A 132 -1.48 0.67 -4.13
N ILE A 133 -1.37 1.81 -3.43
CA ILE A 133 -1.49 1.90 -1.97
C ILE A 133 -2.65 2.80 -1.58
N MET A 134 -3.24 2.51 -0.43
CA MET A 134 -4.24 3.35 0.23
C MET A 134 -3.98 3.32 1.74
N GLY A 135 -4.61 4.21 2.49
CA GLY A 135 -4.41 4.22 3.93
C GLY A 135 -5.30 5.22 4.66
N PHE A 136 -5.20 5.16 5.97
CA PHE A 136 -5.96 5.96 6.90
C PHE A 136 -5.00 6.57 7.92
N MET A 137 -5.42 7.67 8.52
CA MET A 137 -4.79 8.19 9.73
C MET A 137 -5.80 8.27 10.86
N VAL A 138 -5.32 8.01 12.07
CA VAL A 138 -6.11 8.11 13.29
C VAL A 138 -5.58 9.27 14.12
N ASP A 139 -6.45 10.18 14.53
CA ASP A 139 -6.12 11.26 15.47
C ASP A 139 -5.86 10.67 16.86
N ALA A 140 -4.65 10.79 17.37
CA ALA A 140 -4.28 10.22 18.67
C ALA A 140 -4.99 10.91 19.85
N ASN A 141 -5.60 12.09 19.65
CA ASN A 141 -6.29 12.83 20.70
C ASN A 141 -7.71 12.33 20.94
N ASP A 142 -8.45 11.99 19.88
CA ASP A 142 -9.87 11.61 19.98
C ASP A 142 -10.25 10.30 19.26
N GLY A 143 -9.31 9.66 18.56
CA GLY A 143 -9.49 8.37 17.91
C GLY A 143 -10.22 8.43 16.57
N LYS A 144 -10.56 9.62 16.05
CA LYS A 144 -11.25 9.75 14.76
C LYS A 144 -10.35 9.34 13.60
N ILE A 145 -10.99 8.81 12.57
CA ILE A 145 -10.33 8.25 11.38
C ILE A 145 -10.54 9.20 10.20
N TYR A 146 -9.47 9.40 9.42
CA TYR A 146 -9.47 10.19 8.19
C TYR A 146 -8.73 9.44 7.07
N ASP A 147 -9.08 9.71 5.83
CA ASP A 147 -8.35 9.17 4.68
C ASP A 147 -6.98 9.82 4.54
N LEU A 148 -5.97 9.04 4.17
CA LEU A 148 -4.73 9.58 3.63
C LEU A 148 -4.94 9.98 2.15
N PRO A 149 -4.16 10.93 1.60
CA PRO A 149 -4.29 11.37 0.22
C PRO A 149 -3.63 10.34 -0.72
N LEU A 150 -4.08 9.08 -0.64
CA LEU A 150 -3.59 7.92 -1.38
C LEU A 150 -4.74 7.32 -2.21
N GLY A 151 -4.44 6.27 -2.97
CA GLY A 151 -5.43 5.62 -3.84
C GLY A 151 -5.48 6.22 -5.25
N GLU A 152 -6.65 6.14 -5.88
CA GLU A 152 -6.84 6.52 -7.29
C GLU A 152 -6.46 7.99 -7.53
N GLY A 153 -5.73 8.26 -8.62
CA GLY A 153 -5.26 9.61 -8.96
C GLY A 153 -4.11 10.13 -8.09
N LYS A 154 -3.71 9.40 -7.04
CA LYS A 154 -2.58 9.74 -6.16
C LYS A 154 -1.39 8.81 -6.33
N MET A 155 -1.31 8.16 -7.50
CA MET A 155 -0.27 7.24 -7.91
C MET A 155 0.17 7.49 -9.35
N CYS A 156 1.32 6.96 -9.70
CA CYS A 156 1.85 6.93 -11.06
C CYS A 156 2.48 5.57 -11.33
N PHE A 157 2.58 5.21 -12.61
CA PHE A 157 3.13 3.93 -13.03
C PHE A 157 4.64 3.84 -12.75
N TRP A 158 5.37 4.94 -12.94
CA TRP A 158 6.80 5.04 -12.68
C TRP A 158 7.04 5.84 -11.40
N ASN A 159 6.68 5.26 -10.26
CA ASN A 159 6.94 5.87 -8.96
C ASN A 159 8.38 5.58 -8.51
N LEU A 160 8.99 6.57 -7.87
CA LEU A 160 10.25 6.43 -7.17
C LEU A 160 9.97 6.14 -5.70
N ASP A 161 9.13 6.96 -5.07
CA ASP A 161 8.72 6.76 -3.68
C ASP A 161 7.25 7.16 -3.47
N ARG A 162 6.67 6.74 -2.34
CA ARG A 162 5.26 6.92 -2.01
C ARG A 162 5.06 7.07 -0.52
N ALA A 163 4.02 7.80 -0.14
CA ALA A 163 3.67 8.04 1.25
C ALA A 163 4.87 8.58 2.05
N VAL A 164 5.51 9.64 1.55
CA VAL A 164 6.62 10.31 2.22
C VAL A 164 6.08 11.47 3.07
N TYR A 165 6.27 11.38 4.38
CA TYR A 165 5.78 12.37 5.35
C TYR A 165 6.61 12.30 6.64
N LEU A 166 6.46 13.32 7.50
CA LEU A 166 7.13 13.39 8.80
C LEU A 166 6.11 13.64 9.92
N SER A 167 6.45 13.19 11.14
CA SER A 167 5.62 13.40 12.32
C SER A 167 5.44 14.88 12.69
N SER A 168 6.43 15.72 12.38
CA SER A 168 6.42 17.14 12.67
C SER A 168 5.86 18.01 11.55
N SER A 169 5.33 17.42 10.47
CA SER A 169 4.88 18.17 9.30
C SER A 169 3.49 17.76 8.87
N LYS A 170 2.70 18.74 8.42
CA LYS A 170 1.38 18.52 7.79
C LYS A 170 1.45 18.33 6.28
N LEU A 171 2.65 18.31 5.69
CA LEU A 171 2.86 17.98 4.28
C LEU A 171 2.92 16.47 4.08
N PHE A 172 2.17 15.98 3.10
CA PHE A 172 2.14 14.58 2.71
C PHE A 172 2.43 14.43 1.22
N ILE A 173 3.46 13.67 0.87
CA ILE A 173 3.82 13.36 -0.51
C ILE A 173 3.27 11.99 -0.85
N SER A 174 2.18 11.96 -1.60
CA SER A 174 1.50 10.73 -2.01
C SER A 174 2.37 9.89 -2.93
N SER A 175 3.02 10.52 -3.90
CA SER A 175 3.94 9.87 -4.84
C SER A 175 4.97 10.83 -5.40
N ILE A 176 6.19 10.33 -5.58
CA ILE A 176 7.25 10.95 -6.38
C ILE A 176 7.35 10.14 -7.67
N CYS A 177 7.27 10.81 -8.82
CA CYS A 177 6.96 10.17 -10.09
C CYS A 177 7.86 10.60 -11.23
N LYS A 178 8.10 9.69 -12.17
CA LYS A 178 8.60 9.98 -13.52
C LYS A 178 7.48 9.83 -14.53
N ARG A 179 7.60 10.48 -15.69
CA ARG A 179 6.61 10.31 -16.78
C ARG A 179 6.80 8.99 -17.53
N ASN A 180 8.03 8.49 -17.59
CA ASN A 180 8.41 7.21 -18.15
C ASN A 180 9.71 6.70 -17.48
N GLU A 181 10.11 5.45 -17.79
CA GLU A 181 11.28 4.80 -17.21
C GLU A 181 12.60 5.58 -17.40
N THR A 182 12.74 6.25 -18.55
CA THR A 182 13.99 6.95 -18.92
C THR A 182 13.97 8.43 -18.61
N ASP A 183 12.85 8.96 -18.09
CA ASP A 183 12.73 10.36 -17.74
C ASP A 183 13.64 10.68 -16.54
N LYS A 184 14.32 11.82 -16.63
CA LYS A 184 15.16 12.34 -15.54
C LYS A 184 14.39 13.32 -14.68
N ASP A 185 13.36 13.95 -15.24
CA ASP A 185 12.54 14.89 -14.51
C ASP A 185 11.53 14.13 -13.65
N VAL A 186 11.38 14.61 -12.43
CA VAL A 186 10.42 14.09 -11.46
C VAL A 186 9.31 15.10 -11.24
N PHE A 187 8.11 14.61 -10.98
CA PHE A 187 6.99 15.42 -10.52
C PHE A 187 6.40 14.78 -9.26
N TYR A 188 5.71 15.61 -8.49
CA TYR A 188 5.22 15.23 -7.18
C TYR A 188 3.70 15.33 -7.13
N ILE A 189 3.07 14.35 -6.48
CA ILE A 189 1.68 14.43 -6.06
C ILE A 189 1.70 14.64 -4.55
N ALA A 190 1.28 15.82 -4.11
CA ALA A 190 1.38 16.24 -2.73
C ALA A 190 0.12 16.95 -2.25
N SER A 191 -0.13 16.82 -0.96
CA SER A 191 -1.23 17.49 -0.28
C SER A 191 -0.80 17.97 1.11
N VAL A 192 -1.44 19.02 1.60
CA VAL A 192 -1.27 19.54 2.96
C VAL A 192 -2.53 19.24 3.75
N TRP A 193 -2.36 18.71 4.96
CA TRP A 193 -3.46 18.51 5.89
C TRP A 193 -3.95 19.83 6.47
N ASP A 194 -5.23 20.13 6.32
CA ASP A 194 -5.91 21.22 6.98
C ASP A 194 -6.58 20.71 8.26
N GLU A 195 -5.97 21.04 9.41
CA GLU A 195 -6.41 20.57 10.72
C GLU A 195 -7.79 21.12 11.12
N GLU A 196 -8.14 22.32 10.67
CA GLU A 196 -9.42 22.96 11.01
C GLU A 196 -10.56 22.35 10.17
N ALA A 197 -10.31 22.16 8.87
CA ALA A 197 -11.27 21.59 7.95
C ALA A 197 -11.31 20.05 7.98
N LYS A 198 -10.29 19.41 8.56
CA LYS A 198 -10.08 17.95 8.59
C LYS A 198 -10.09 17.34 7.18
N GLU A 199 -9.38 17.98 6.25
CA GLU A 199 -9.26 17.53 4.86
C GLU A 199 -7.85 17.78 4.29
N PHE A 200 -7.48 17.03 3.26
CA PHE A 200 -6.26 17.28 2.50
C PHE A 200 -6.51 18.26 1.35
N LYS A 201 -5.60 19.23 1.19
CA LYS A 201 -5.61 20.19 0.09
C LYS A 201 -4.38 19.98 -0.79
N ASP A 202 -4.59 19.85 -2.09
CA ASP A 202 -3.49 19.69 -3.04
C ASP A 202 -2.58 20.92 -3.08
N ILE A 203 -1.29 20.68 -3.24
CA ILE A 203 -0.27 21.72 -3.24
C ILE A 203 0.71 21.54 -4.42
N ASP A 204 1.10 22.66 -5.01
CA ASP A 204 2.05 22.71 -6.13
C ASP A 204 3.49 22.50 -5.65
N GLU A 205 4.31 21.81 -6.44
CA GLU A 205 5.69 21.48 -6.11
C GLU A 205 6.56 22.69 -5.78
N LYS A 206 6.33 23.84 -6.44
CA LYS A 206 7.09 25.07 -6.15
C LYS A 206 6.88 25.58 -4.72
N GLU A 207 5.80 25.17 -4.06
CA GLU A 207 5.48 25.61 -2.72
C GLU A 207 6.24 24.83 -1.65
N PHE A 208 6.68 23.61 -1.92
CA PHE A 208 7.37 22.78 -0.93
C PHE A 208 8.76 22.35 -1.34
N LEU A 209 9.18 22.49 -2.59
CA LEU A 209 10.55 22.21 -2.98
C LEU A 209 11.49 23.34 -2.54
N ILE A 210 12.65 22.96 -2.01
CA ILE A 210 13.74 23.89 -1.71
C ILE A 210 14.26 24.42 -3.05
N SER A 211 14.20 25.73 -3.26
CA SER A 211 14.76 26.34 -4.47
C SER A 211 16.24 26.03 -4.57
N LYS A 212 16.67 25.43 -5.69
CA LYS A 212 18.09 25.29 -6.01
C LYS A 212 18.67 26.71 -6.14
N LYS A 213 19.59 27.06 -5.23
CA LYS A 213 20.36 28.31 -5.29
C LYS A 213 21.35 28.29 -6.45
#